data_AF-A0A0L7THM7-F1
#
_entry.id   AF-A0A0L7THM7-F1
#
_cell.length_a   1.000
_cell.length_b   1.000
_cell.length_c   1.000
_cell.angle_alpha   90.00
_cell.angle_beta   90.00
_cell.angle_gamma   90.00
#
_symmetry.space_group_name_H-M   'P 1'
#
loop_
_entity.id
_entity.type
_entity.pdbx_description
1 polymer ?
#
loop_
_entity_poly.entity_id
_entity_poly.type
_entity_poly.pdbx_seq_one_letter_code
_entity_poly.pdbx_strand_id
1 'polypeptide(L)'
;MSSETVSLARQAGEPPRITLALQLAIVGWWALAALMIYWPDKPVGFAAPRFVSETHQLFVLLAAALTLAVLAGRFLALSSLLQPLRRAARWLIALALLLAVWEFVTAKLALLPAPFFAPPRALIEAWAT
;
A
#
# COMPACT_ATOMS: atom_id res chain seq x y z
N MET A 1 0.50 -48.27 -16.09
CA MET A 1 -0.53 -47.34 -15.58
C MET A 1 -0.34 -47.10 -14.07
N SER A 2 0.84 -46.64 -13.63
CA SER A 2 1.18 -46.67 -12.17
C SER A 2 2.04 -45.50 -11.67
N SER A 3 2.49 -44.61 -12.55
CA SER A 3 3.39 -43.51 -12.19
C SER A 3 2.68 -42.14 -12.08
N GLU A 4 1.58 -41.94 -12.81
CA GLU A 4 0.86 -40.66 -12.81
C GLU A 4 0.00 -40.44 -11.55
N THR A 5 -0.59 -41.51 -10.99
CA THR A 5 -1.43 -41.45 -9.78
C THR A 5 -0.65 -41.04 -8.53
N VAL A 6 0.63 -41.45 -8.42
CA VAL A 6 1.50 -41.08 -7.30
C VAL A 6 1.89 -39.59 -7.35
N SER A 7 1.97 -39.00 -8.55
CA SER A 7 2.33 -37.59 -8.73
C SER A 7 1.21 -36.63 -8.28
N LEU A 8 -0.04 -36.97 -8.59
CA LEU A 8 -1.22 -36.17 -8.22
C LEU A 8 -1.47 -36.20 -6.71
N ALA A 9 -1.24 -37.34 -6.05
CA ALA A 9 -1.36 -37.45 -4.60
C ALA A 9 -0.29 -36.64 -3.84
N ARG A 10 0.92 -36.53 -4.40
CA ARG A 10 2.04 -35.78 -3.78
C ARG A 10 1.87 -34.26 -3.89
N GLN A 11 1.17 -33.77 -4.91
CA GLN A 11 0.90 -32.33 -5.08
C GLN A 11 -0.15 -31.78 -4.10
N ALA A 12 -1.00 -32.64 -3.51
CA ALA A 12 -2.09 -32.21 -2.63
C ALA A 12 -1.64 -31.78 -1.22
N GLY A 13 -0.35 -31.98 -0.86
CA GLY A 13 0.12 -31.84 0.53
C GLY A 13 1.17 -30.76 0.80
N GLU A 14 1.74 -30.09 -0.21
CA GLU A 14 2.69 -29.02 0.07
C GLU A 14 1.95 -27.72 0.42
N PRO A 15 2.15 -27.17 1.62
CA PRO A 15 1.50 -25.92 1.97
C PRO A 15 1.99 -24.82 1.01
N PRO A 16 1.10 -23.93 0.52
CA PRO A 16 1.44 -22.98 -0.53
C PRO A 16 2.52 -21.98 -0.05
N ARG A 17 3.70 -21.95 -0.68
CA ARG A 17 4.87 -21.17 -0.21
C ARG A 17 4.74 -19.67 -0.51
N ILE A 18 4.96 -18.78 0.44
CA ILE A 18 4.95 -17.32 0.16
C ILE A 18 6.11 -16.98 -0.78
N THR A 19 5.85 -16.27 -1.88
CA THR A 19 6.89 -15.85 -2.82
C THR A 19 7.63 -14.62 -2.30
N LEU A 20 8.91 -14.48 -2.68
CA LEU A 20 9.69 -13.26 -2.39
C LEU A 20 8.96 -11.99 -2.88
N ALA A 21 8.31 -12.05 -4.04
CA ALA A 21 7.53 -10.92 -4.56
C ALA A 21 6.38 -10.49 -3.62
N LEU A 22 5.69 -11.43 -2.97
CA LEU A 22 4.65 -11.09 -1.99
C LEU A 22 5.25 -10.50 -0.71
N GLN A 23 6.41 -11.00 -0.28
CA GLN A 23 7.13 -10.42 0.86
C GLN A 23 7.56 -8.98 0.56
N LEU A 24 8.14 -8.74 -0.61
CA LEU A 24 8.51 -7.40 -1.07
C LEU A 24 7.30 -6.47 -1.21
N ALA A 25 6.16 -6.99 -1.68
CA ALA A 25 4.92 -6.22 -1.70
C ALA A 25 4.51 -5.81 -0.28
N ILE A 26 4.40 -6.74 0.66
CA ILE A 26 4.05 -6.45 2.06
C ILE A 26 5.00 -5.41 2.66
N VAL A 27 6.31 -5.63 2.53
CA VAL A 27 7.33 -4.71 3.03
C VAL A 27 7.20 -3.33 2.39
N GLY A 28 6.96 -3.26 1.08
CA GLY A 28 6.78 -1.99 0.36
C GLY A 28 5.57 -1.20 0.85
N TRP A 29 4.43 -1.85 1.09
CA TRP A 29 3.23 -1.20 1.61
C TRP A 29 3.39 -0.73 3.05
N TRP A 30 4.06 -1.51 3.90
CA TRP A 30 4.39 -1.06 5.26
C TRP A 30 5.42 0.08 5.27
N ALA A 31 6.43 0.03 4.41
CA ALA A 31 7.41 1.10 4.26
C ALA A 31 6.75 2.40 3.79
N LEU A 32 5.79 2.33 2.87
CA LEU A 32 4.98 3.47 2.43
C LEU A 32 4.18 4.08 3.59
N ALA A 33 3.46 3.26 4.36
CA ALA A 33 2.71 3.73 5.53
C ALA A 33 3.65 4.36 6.57
N ALA A 34 4.81 3.77 6.81
CA ALA A 34 5.82 4.30 7.71
C ALA A 34 6.39 5.64 7.22
N LEU A 35 6.67 5.77 5.90
CA LEU A 35 7.10 7.03 5.29
C LEU A 35 6.07 8.14 5.54
N MET A 36 4.77 7.84 5.36
CA MET A 36 3.71 8.81 5.58
C MET A 36 3.63 9.27 7.04
N ILE A 37 3.71 8.33 8.00
CA ILE A 37 3.50 8.59 9.43
C ILE A 37 4.72 9.26 10.08
N TYR A 38 5.93 8.79 9.78
CA TYR A 38 7.13 9.19 10.51
C TYR A 38 7.88 10.36 9.87
N TRP A 39 7.67 10.61 8.57
CA TRP A 39 8.23 11.78 7.92
C TRP A 39 7.17 12.89 7.88
N PRO A 40 7.37 14.03 8.55
CA PRO A 40 6.39 15.11 8.55
C PRO A 40 6.22 15.75 7.16
N ASP A 41 4.98 16.11 6.82
CA ASP A 41 4.68 16.83 5.58
C ASP A 41 5.27 18.23 5.59
N LYS A 42 5.74 18.67 4.42
CA LYS A 42 6.18 20.05 4.23
C LYS A 42 4.95 20.94 4.00
N PRO A 43 4.75 21.99 4.81
CA PRO A 43 3.62 22.90 4.63
C PRO A 43 3.67 23.57 3.25
N VAL A 44 2.55 23.51 2.51
CA VAL A 44 2.40 24.12 1.19
C VAL A 44 1.04 24.80 1.05
N GLY A 45 1.01 25.97 0.40
CA GLY A 45 -0.21 26.72 0.17
C GLY A 45 -0.71 27.49 1.41
N PHE A 46 -2.02 27.66 1.52
CA PHE A 46 -2.66 28.60 2.44
C PHE A 46 -3.24 27.96 3.71
N ALA A 47 -3.26 26.63 3.80
CA ALA A 47 -3.89 25.91 4.92
C ALA A 47 -3.12 24.62 5.24
N ALA A 48 -3.26 24.16 6.49
CA ALA A 48 -2.72 22.87 6.89
C ALA A 48 -3.35 21.72 6.06
N PRO A 49 -2.58 20.68 5.70
CA PRO A 49 -3.09 19.50 5.03
C PRO A 49 -4.26 18.87 5.81
N ARG A 50 -5.32 18.50 5.09
CA ARG A 50 -6.51 17.86 5.68
C ARG A 50 -6.47 16.36 5.43
N PHE A 51 -7.12 15.60 6.29
CA PHE A 51 -7.26 14.14 6.18
C PHE A 51 -5.95 13.35 6.21
N VAL A 52 -4.87 13.92 6.76
CA VAL A 52 -3.56 13.25 6.87
C VAL A 52 -3.69 11.99 7.73
N SER A 53 -4.34 12.11 8.89
CA SER A 53 -4.59 10.99 9.80
C SER A 53 -5.42 9.87 9.17
N GLU A 54 -6.49 10.21 8.48
CA GLU A 54 -7.40 9.29 7.82
C GLU A 54 -6.69 8.57 6.68
N THR A 55 -5.85 9.29 5.94
CA THR A 55 -4.99 8.72 4.89
C THR A 55 -4.00 7.72 5.51
N HIS A 56 -3.32 8.07 6.62
CA HIS A 56 -2.41 7.15 7.31
C HIS A 56 -3.13 5.87 7.74
N GLN A 57 -4.31 6.00 8.35
CA GLN A 57 -5.11 4.86 8.80
C GLN A 57 -5.52 3.96 7.63
N LEU A 58 -5.91 4.54 6.50
CA LEU A 58 -6.27 3.78 5.29
C LEU A 58 -5.08 2.97 4.77
N PHE A 59 -3.89 3.57 4.69
CA PHE A 59 -2.69 2.88 4.20
C PHE A 59 -2.22 1.78 5.16
N VAL A 60 -2.30 2.00 6.48
CA VAL A 60 -2.05 0.96 7.48
C VAL A 60 -3.06 -0.17 7.35
N LEU A 61 -4.35 0.14 7.17
CA LEU A 61 -5.40 -0.86 6.99
C LEU A 61 -5.16 -1.70 5.73
N LEU A 62 -4.76 -1.08 4.62
CA LEU A 62 -4.43 -1.78 3.38
C LEU A 62 -3.20 -2.69 3.54
N ALA A 63 -2.12 -2.19 4.18
CA ALA A 63 -0.93 -2.98 4.44
C ALA A 63 -1.23 -4.19 5.37
N ALA A 64 -2.04 -3.97 6.41
CA ALA A 64 -2.50 -5.01 7.32
C ALA A 64 -3.39 -6.03 6.59
N ALA A 65 -4.37 -5.58 5.80
CA ALA A 65 -5.25 -6.44 5.03
C ALA A 65 -4.49 -7.31 4.03
N LEU A 66 -3.50 -6.74 3.32
CA LEU A 66 -2.63 -7.49 2.42
C LEU A 66 -1.81 -8.55 3.19
N THR A 67 -1.24 -8.16 4.33
CA THR A 67 -0.48 -9.08 5.20
C THR A 67 -1.37 -10.24 5.66
N LEU A 68 -2.55 -9.94 6.18
CA LEU A 68 -3.53 -10.92 6.64
C LEU A 68 -4.00 -11.83 5.50
N ALA A 69 -4.24 -11.29 4.31
CA ALA A 69 -4.64 -12.10 3.15
C ALA A 69 -3.54 -13.11 2.74
N VAL A 70 -2.27 -12.70 2.76
CA VAL A 70 -1.14 -13.58 2.46
C VAL A 70 -0.97 -14.65 3.55
N LEU A 71 -1.07 -14.27 4.83
CA LEU A 71 -0.96 -15.21 5.95
C LEU A 71 -2.14 -16.19 5.99
N ALA A 72 -3.37 -15.72 5.81
CA ALA A 72 -4.56 -16.57 5.76
C ALA A 72 -4.49 -17.56 4.60
N GLY A 73 -4.09 -17.11 3.41
CA GLY A 73 -3.88 -17.99 2.26
C GLY A 73 -2.80 -19.07 2.50
N ARG A 74 -1.79 -18.76 3.32
CA ARG A 74 -0.74 -19.70 3.73
C ARG A 74 -1.22 -20.69 4.79
N PHE A 75 -1.78 -20.19 5.89
CA PHE A 75 -2.10 -21.00 7.08
C PHE A 75 -3.38 -21.82 6.93
N LEU A 76 -4.39 -21.29 6.25
CA LEU A 76 -5.64 -22.04 5.98
C LEU A 76 -5.55 -22.83 4.66
N ALA A 77 -4.40 -22.80 3.97
CA ALA A 77 -4.19 -23.45 2.67
C ALA A 77 -5.18 -23.01 1.57
N LEU A 78 -5.70 -21.78 1.63
CA LEU A 78 -6.57 -21.20 0.58
C LEU A 78 -5.74 -20.78 -0.64
N SER A 79 -5.44 -21.75 -1.51
CA SER A 79 -4.73 -21.52 -2.77
C SER A 79 -5.46 -20.53 -3.69
N SER A 80 -6.79 -20.48 -3.62
CA SER A 80 -7.65 -19.55 -4.37
C SER A 80 -7.39 -18.08 -4.03
N LEU A 81 -7.00 -17.77 -2.79
CA LEU A 81 -6.62 -16.42 -2.38
C LEU A 81 -5.18 -16.08 -2.79
N LEU A 82 -4.25 -17.05 -2.70
CA LEU A 82 -2.85 -16.80 -3.00
C LEU A 82 -2.55 -16.68 -4.49
N GLN A 83 -3.23 -17.41 -5.36
CA GLN A 83 -2.99 -17.35 -6.81
C GLN A 83 -3.16 -15.96 -7.42
N PRO A 84 -4.28 -15.23 -7.21
CA PRO A 84 -4.44 -13.88 -7.76
C PRO A 84 -3.42 -12.91 -7.14
N LEU A 85 -3.16 -13.02 -5.84
CA LEU A 85 -2.15 -12.19 -5.15
C LEU A 85 -0.75 -12.41 -5.71
N ARG A 86 -0.34 -13.66 -5.99
CA ARG A 86 0.95 -13.95 -6.63
C ARG A 86 1.05 -13.35 -8.03
N ARG A 87 -0.03 -13.41 -8.81
CA ARG A 87 -0.09 -12.81 -10.15
C ARG A 87 0.00 -11.28 -10.07
N ALA A 88 -0.66 -10.69 -9.09
CA ALA A 88 -0.66 -9.25 -8.86
C ALA A 88 0.57 -8.73 -8.10
N ALA A 89 1.42 -9.60 -7.53
CA ALA A 89 2.51 -9.19 -6.63
C ALA A 89 3.43 -8.12 -7.24
N ARG A 90 3.81 -8.26 -8.52
CA ARG A 90 4.65 -7.26 -9.21
C ARG A 90 3.95 -5.90 -9.34
N TRP A 91 2.64 -5.91 -9.58
CA TRP A 91 1.83 -4.69 -9.62
C TRP A 91 1.66 -4.06 -8.25
N LEU A 92 1.49 -4.87 -7.19
CA LEU A 92 1.44 -4.37 -5.81
C LEU A 92 2.75 -3.70 -5.40
N ILE A 93 3.89 -4.24 -5.80
CA ILE A 93 5.20 -3.60 -5.60
C ILE A 93 5.27 -2.29 -6.39
N ALA A 94 4.95 -2.32 -7.69
CA ALA A 94 5.01 -1.13 -8.54
C ALA A 94 4.11 -0.01 -7.99
N LEU A 95 2.92 -0.34 -7.50
CA LEU A 95 1.99 0.63 -6.92
C LEU A 95 2.52 1.21 -5.61
N ALA A 96 3.08 0.38 -4.72
CA ALA A 96 3.70 0.88 -3.48
C ALA A 96 4.85 1.84 -3.78
N LEU A 97 5.71 1.51 -4.76
CA LEU A 97 6.82 2.37 -5.18
C LEU A 97 6.33 3.66 -5.83
N LEU A 98 5.36 3.58 -6.74
CA LEU A 98 4.78 4.75 -7.41
C LEU A 98 4.18 5.71 -6.39
N LEU A 99 3.38 5.19 -5.45
CA LEU A 99 2.78 6.01 -4.40
C LEU A 99 3.82 6.57 -3.43
N ALA A 100 4.88 5.82 -3.11
CA ALA A 100 5.98 6.32 -2.29
C ALA A 100 6.72 7.47 -2.96
N VAL A 101 7.06 7.32 -4.25
CA VAL A 101 7.71 8.38 -5.04
C VAL A 101 6.79 9.59 -5.14
N TRP A 102 5.50 9.37 -5.40
CA TRP A 102 4.50 10.43 -5.47
C TRP A 102 4.39 11.20 -4.15
N GLU A 103 4.18 10.49 -3.05
CA GLU A 103 4.10 11.05 -1.70
C GLU A 103 5.37 11.84 -1.36
N PHE A 104 6.54 11.28 -1.69
CA PHE A 104 7.83 11.91 -1.45
C PHE A 104 7.98 13.24 -2.20
N VAL A 105 7.67 13.23 -3.50
CA VAL A 105 7.77 14.42 -4.35
C VAL A 105 6.76 15.50 -3.96
N THR A 106 5.53 15.10 -3.62
CA THR A 106 4.41 16.02 -3.44
C THR A 106 4.26 16.51 -2.01
N ALA A 107 4.24 15.61 -1.02
CA ALA A 107 3.97 15.95 0.38
C ALA A 107 5.25 16.18 1.19
N LYS A 108 6.30 15.37 0.96
CA LYS A 108 7.53 15.45 1.78
C LYS A 108 8.50 16.52 1.28
N LEU A 109 8.67 16.65 -0.03
CA LEU A 109 9.58 17.62 -0.63
C LEU A 109 8.91 18.91 -1.12
N ALA A 110 7.59 18.90 -1.31
CA ALA A 110 6.83 20.03 -1.87
C ALA A 110 7.38 20.51 -3.22
N LEU A 111 7.70 19.58 -4.13
CA LEU A 111 8.26 19.93 -5.44
C LEU A 111 7.20 20.46 -6.42
N LEU A 112 5.92 20.20 -6.15
CA LEU A 112 4.82 20.77 -6.95
C LEU A 112 4.46 22.17 -6.45
N PRO A 113 4.22 23.13 -7.36
CA PRO A 113 3.84 24.48 -6.98
C PRO A 113 2.46 24.49 -6.28
N ALA A 114 2.32 25.36 -5.28
CA ALA A 114 1.04 25.59 -4.63
C ALA A 114 0.00 26.12 -5.65
N PRO A 115 -1.29 25.81 -5.47
CA PRO A 115 -2.34 26.33 -6.35
C PRO A 115 -2.31 27.86 -6.34
N PHE A 116 -2.39 28.46 -7.54
CA PHE A 116 -2.29 29.91 -7.73
C PHE A 116 -3.43 30.69 -7.05
N PHE A 117 -4.61 30.06 -6.90
CA PHE A 117 -5.77 30.68 -6.27
C PHE A 117 -6.00 30.10 -4.88
N ALA A 118 -6.10 30.99 -3.90
CA ALA A 118 -6.61 30.62 -2.58
C ALA A 118 -8.06 30.13 -2.72
N PRO A 119 -8.45 29.06 -2.00
CA PRO A 119 -9.84 28.62 -1.99
C PRO A 119 -10.74 29.76 -1.45
N PRO A 120 -11.96 29.96 -1.97
CA PRO A 120 -12.84 31.09 -1.58
C PRO A 120 -13.03 31.24 -0.06
N ARG A 121 -13.04 30.11 0.66
CA ARG A 121 -13.10 30.09 2.13
C ARG A 121 -11.91 30.80 2.79
N ALA A 122 -10.69 30.65 2.26
CA ALA A 122 -9.50 31.30 2.80
C ALA A 122 -9.57 32.84 2.66
N LEU A 123 -10.22 33.33 1.59
CA LEU A 123 -10.48 34.77 1.43
C LEU A 123 -11.49 35.27 2.47
N ILE A 124 -12.53 34.49 2.77
CA ILE A 124 -13.53 34.84 3.79
C ILE A 124 -12.90 34.86 5.18
N GLU A 125 -12.06 33.88 5.52
CA GLU A 125 -11.37 33.82 6.82
C GLU A 125 -10.44 35.02 7.05
N ALA A 126 -9.83 35.59 6.00
CA ALA A 126 -8.99 36.79 6.10
C ALA A 126 -9.76 38.11 6.30
N TRP A 127 -11.03 38.18 5.87
CA TRP A 127 -11.89 39.37 6.05
C TRP A 127 -12.70 39.33 7.35
N ALA A 128 -12.84 38.16 7.97
CA ALA A 128 -13.65 37.96 9.18
C ALA A 128 -12.87 38.17 10.49
N THR A 129 -11.55 38.41 10.41
CA THR A 129 -10.65 38.78 11.51
C THR A 129 -10.25 40.25 11.41
#